data_AF-A0A4Y9IHX9-F1
#
_entry.id   AF-A0A4Y9IHX9-F1
#
_cell.length_a   1.000
_cell.length_b   1.000
_cell.length_c   1.000
_cell.angle_alpha   90.00
_cell.angle_beta   90.00
_cell.angle_gamma   90.00
#
_symmetry.space_group_name_H-M   'P 1'
#
loop_
_entity.id
_entity.type
_entity.pdbx_description
1 polymer ?
#
loop_
_entity_poly.entity_id
_entity_poly.type
_entity_poly.pdbx_seq_one_letter_code
_entity_poly.pdbx_strand_id
1 'polypeptide(L)'
;MQTQNVVTDKEREIRKRDLEDKDRKNASERRQEQKNQNFTQVYPLGWKRLRELFRKNPGAAELYSMLAENIDGSCGAVVADQTHLASLLGVGRQTISRYVKWLEEQGVLVKIPVAGKVC
;
A
#
# COMPACT_ATOMS: atom_id res chain seq x y z
N MET A 1 10.52 27.59 23.84
CA MET A 1 9.12 28.06 23.65
C MET A 1 9.14 29.58 23.73
N GLN A 2 8.85 30.29 22.64
CA GLN A 2 8.70 31.75 22.70
C GLN A 2 7.33 32.07 23.33
N THR A 3 7.34 32.72 24.48
CA THR A 3 6.13 33.18 25.17
C THR A 3 5.65 34.43 24.45
N GLN A 4 4.60 34.30 23.62
CA GLN A 4 3.94 35.47 23.03
C GLN A 4 3.21 36.23 24.13
N ASN A 5 3.52 37.52 24.28
CA ASN A 5 2.77 38.42 25.15
C ASN A 5 1.36 38.61 24.58
N VAL A 6 0.34 38.35 25.40
CA VAL A 6 -1.07 38.48 25.02
C VAL A 6 -1.64 39.65 25.83
N VAL A 7 -1.49 40.87 25.30
CA VAL A 7 -1.83 42.10 26.04
C VAL A 7 -3.08 42.78 25.46
N THR A 8 -3.33 42.64 24.16
CA THR A 8 -4.46 43.27 23.46
C THR A 8 -5.54 42.26 23.05
N ASP A 9 -6.78 42.73 22.87
CA ASP A 9 -7.90 41.87 22.46
C ASP A 9 -7.72 41.24 21.07
N LYS A 10 -6.99 41.91 20.16
CA LYS A 10 -6.60 41.33 18.86
C LYS A 10 -5.61 40.18 18.99
N GLU A 11 -4.65 40.28 19.91
CA GLU A 11 -3.69 39.18 20.17
C GLU A 11 -4.39 37.97 20.80
N ARG A 12 -5.43 38.20 21.62
CA ARG A 12 -6.28 37.13 22.19
C ARG A 12 -7.06 36.39 21.10
N GLU A 13 -7.67 37.11 20.17
CA GLU A 13 -8.39 36.54 19.02
C GLU A 13 -7.47 35.68 18.13
N ILE A 14 -6.28 36.20 17.78
CA ILE A 14 -5.29 35.46 16.99
C ILE A 14 -4.84 34.20 17.73
N ARG A 15 -4.54 34.31 19.03
CA ARG A 15 -4.13 33.18 19.86
C ARG A 15 -5.20 32.10 19.95
N LYS A 16 -6.48 32.51 20.03
CA LYS A 16 -7.62 31.58 20.05
C LYS A 16 -7.71 30.80 18.74
N ARG A 17 -7.57 31.46 17.59
CA ARG A 17 -7.56 30.81 16.28
C ARG A 17 -6.38 29.83 16.12
N ASP A 18 -5.19 30.23 16.56
CA ASP A 18 -3.99 29.36 16.53
C ASP A 18 -4.15 28.12 17.41
N LEU A 19 -4.84 28.24 18.55
CA LEU A 19 -5.16 27.11 19.42
C LEU A 19 -6.18 26.18 18.76
N GLU A 20 -7.24 26.72 18.16
CA GLU A 20 -8.25 25.95 17.43
C GLU A 20 -7.67 25.22 16.21
N ASP A 21 -6.71 25.82 15.50
CA ASP A 21 -6.01 25.20 14.37
C ASP A 21 -5.06 24.09 14.84
N LYS A 22 -4.36 24.30 15.96
CA LYS A 22 -3.54 23.25 16.60
C LYS A 22 -4.40 22.10 17.09
N ASP A 23 -5.54 22.37 17.70
CA ASP A 23 -6.46 21.34 18.18
C ASP A 23 -7.06 20.53 17.03
N ARG A 24 -7.44 21.19 15.93
CA ARG A 24 -7.88 20.52 14.69
C ARG A 24 -6.78 19.63 14.11
N LYS A 25 -5.55 20.14 14.02
CA LYS A 25 -4.41 19.37 13.51
C LYS A 25 -4.11 18.17 14.40
N ASN A 26 -4.01 18.36 15.70
CA ASN A 26 -3.79 17.29 16.69
C ASN A 26 -4.93 16.26 16.70
N ALA A 27 -6.18 16.67 16.46
CA ALA A 27 -7.31 15.76 16.33
C ALA A 27 -7.27 14.95 15.03
N SER A 28 -6.81 15.56 13.93
CA SER A 28 -6.62 14.88 12.65
C SER A 28 -5.47 13.87 12.71
N GLU A 29 -4.35 14.22 13.35
CA GLU A 29 -3.20 13.34 13.57
C GLU A 29 -3.58 12.16 14.46
N ARG A 30 -4.28 12.41 15.59
CA ARG A 30 -4.82 11.34 16.44
C ARG A 30 -5.81 10.43 15.72
N ARG A 31 -6.67 10.96 14.84
CA ARG A 31 -7.55 10.14 13.99
C ARG A 31 -6.76 9.31 12.98
N GLN A 32 -5.64 9.83 12.50
CA GLN A 32 -4.78 9.14 11.54
C GLN A 32 -3.92 8.06 12.18
N GLU A 33 -3.51 8.26 13.44
CA GLU A 33 -2.88 7.26 14.32
C GLU A 33 -3.85 6.16 14.76
N GLN A 34 -5.13 6.50 14.96
CA GLN A 34 -6.19 5.55 15.32
C GLN A 34 -6.67 4.68 14.15
N LYS A 35 -6.50 5.13 12.91
CA LYS A 35 -6.59 4.21 11.78
C LYS A 35 -5.46 3.23 11.96
N ASN A 36 -5.74 1.94 12.13
CA ASN A 36 -4.71 0.90 12.12
C ASN A 36 -3.83 1.12 10.86
N GLN A 37 -2.67 1.73 11.01
CA GLN A 37 -1.73 1.89 9.90
C GLN A 37 -0.93 0.59 9.82
N ASN A 38 -0.54 0.19 8.61
CA ASN A 38 0.37 -0.95 8.35
C ASN A 38 -0.22 -2.36 8.56
N PHE A 39 -1.51 -2.56 8.27
CA PHE A 39 -2.10 -3.90 8.24
C PHE A 39 -2.84 -4.15 6.93
N THR A 40 -2.62 -5.32 6.34
CA THR A 40 -3.35 -5.76 5.14
C THR A 40 -4.51 -6.65 5.56
N GLN A 41 -5.72 -6.26 5.18
CA GLN A 41 -6.91 -7.06 5.43
C GLN A 41 -7.12 -8.06 4.29
N VAL A 42 -7.32 -9.32 4.65
CA VAL A 42 -7.64 -10.39 3.69
C VAL A 42 -8.93 -11.05 4.14
N TYR A 43 -9.91 -11.11 3.25
CA TYR A 43 -11.20 -11.75 3.49
C TYR A 43 -11.04 -13.29 3.58
N PRO A 44 -11.95 -14.03 4.27
CA PRO A 44 -11.81 -15.47 4.49
C PRO A 44 -11.61 -16.30 3.22
N LEU A 45 -12.26 -15.93 2.11
CA LEU A 45 -12.08 -16.58 0.81
C LEU A 45 -10.67 -16.33 0.23
N GLY A 46 -10.11 -15.15 0.43
CA GLY A 46 -8.74 -14.79 0.04
C GLY A 46 -7.71 -15.63 0.78
N TRP A 47 -7.93 -15.89 2.08
CA TRP A 47 -7.10 -16.81 2.85
C TRP A 47 -7.15 -18.25 2.33
N LYS A 48 -8.35 -18.74 1.97
CA LYS A 48 -8.50 -20.05 1.33
C LYS A 48 -7.69 -20.10 0.02
N ARG A 49 -7.82 -19.06 -0.79
CA ARG A 49 -7.13 -18.95 -2.08
C ARG A 49 -5.62 -18.91 -1.93
N LEU A 50 -5.07 -18.10 -1.03
CA LEU A 50 -3.65 -18.05 -0.73
C LEU A 50 -3.10 -19.44 -0.34
N ARG A 51 -3.76 -20.16 0.56
CA ARG A 51 -3.35 -21.51 0.95
C ARG A 51 -3.36 -22.49 -0.23
N GLU A 52 -4.33 -22.40 -1.13
CA GLU A 52 -4.37 -23.23 -2.34
C GLU A 52 -3.19 -22.92 -3.28
N LEU A 53 -2.88 -21.64 -3.47
CA LEU A 53 -1.76 -21.20 -4.30
C LEU A 53 -0.44 -21.73 -3.72
N PHE A 54 -0.18 -21.51 -2.43
CA PHE A 54 1.04 -21.97 -1.76
C PHE A 54 1.23 -23.49 -1.84
N ARG A 55 0.15 -24.28 -1.78
CA ARG A 55 0.24 -25.74 -1.92
C ARG A 55 0.62 -26.19 -3.32
N LYS A 56 0.16 -25.49 -4.36
CA LYS A 56 0.38 -25.88 -5.76
C LYS A 56 1.72 -25.35 -6.30
N ASN A 57 2.03 -24.10 -6.01
CA ASN A 57 3.24 -23.43 -6.48
C ASN A 57 3.65 -22.34 -5.48
N PRO A 58 4.54 -22.66 -4.51
CA PRO A 58 4.96 -21.72 -3.48
C PRO A 58 5.56 -20.43 -4.04
N GLY A 59 6.42 -20.51 -5.05
CA GLY A 59 7.10 -19.32 -5.60
C GLY A 59 6.16 -18.39 -6.37
N ALA A 60 5.19 -18.95 -7.11
CA ALA A 60 4.16 -18.13 -7.74
C ALA A 60 3.20 -17.53 -6.72
N ALA A 61 2.89 -18.26 -5.64
CA ALA A 61 2.08 -17.74 -4.55
C ALA A 61 2.76 -16.58 -3.81
N GLU A 62 4.08 -16.66 -3.62
CA GLU A 62 4.89 -15.59 -3.04
C GLU A 62 4.85 -14.31 -3.89
N LEU A 63 5.03 -14.44 -5.22
CA LEU A 63 4.86 -13.34 -6.16
C LEU A 63 3.46 -12.73 -6.04
N TYR A 64 2.41 -13.56 -6.00
CA TYR A 64 1.03 -13.07 -5.85
C TYR A 64 0.83 -12.31 -4.54
N SER A 65 1.33 -12.80 -3.40
CA SER A 65 1.21 -12.10 -2.12
C SER A 65 1.91 -10.75 -2.13
N MET A 66 3.11 -10.67 -2.72
CA MET A 66 3.84 -9.41 -2.84
C MET A 66 3.09 -8.40 -3.72
N LEU A 67 2.49 -8.85 -4.82
CA LEU A 67 1.66 -7.97 -5.66
C LEU A 67 0.40 -7.50 -4.93
N ALA A 68 -0.26 -8.39 -4.17
CA ALA A 68 -1.46 -8.07 -3.42
C ALA A 68 -1.20 -7.10 -2.25
N GLU A 69 -0.02 -7.18 -1.64
CA GLU A 69 0.42 -6.24 -0.60
C GLU A 69 0.66 -4.83 -1.15
N ASN A 70 1.11 -4.72 -2.40
CA ASN A 70 1.50 -3.45 -3.04
C ASN A 70 0.46 -2.93 -4.05
N ILE A 71 -0.74 -3.52 -4.08
CA ILE A 71 -1.79 -3.12 -5.01
C ILE A 71 -2.39 -1.78 -4.59
N ASP A 72 -2.63 -0.88 -5.54
CA ASP A 72 -3.34 0.35 -5.24
C ASP A 72 -4.81 0.02 -4.91
N GLY A 73 -5.23 0.35 -3.68
CA GLY A 73 -6.58 0.09 -3.19
C GLY A 73 -7.68 0.84 -3.95
N SER A 74 -7.35 1.89 -4.71
CA SER A 74 -8.32 2.65 -5.50
C SER A 74 -8.61 2.02 -6.87
N CYS A 75 -7.58 1.48 -7.55
CA CYS A 75 -7.70 0.96 -8.91
C CYS A 75 -7.51 -0.57 -9.03
N GLY A 76 -7.05 -1.24 -7.98
CA GLY A 76 -6.82 -2.69 -7.98
C GLY A 76 -5.75 -3.13 -8.98
N ALA A 77 -4.75 -2.28 -9.24
CA ALA A 77 -3.65 -2.56 -10.17
C ALA A 77 -2.29 -2.24 -9.55
N VAL A 78 -1.25 -2.87 -10.10
CA VAL A 78 0.15 -2.60 -9.77
C VAL A 78 0.96 -2.64 -11.07
N VAL A 79 1.91 -1.72 -11.21
CA VAL A 79 2.85 -1.66 -12.34
C VAL A 79 4.23 -1.92 -11.79
N ALA A 80 4.91 -2.93 -12.33
CA ALA A 80 6.25 -3.31 -11.89
C ALA A 80 7.06 -3.88 -13.05
N ASP A 81 8.37 -3.58 -13.06
CA ASP A 81 9.30 -4.23 -13.98
C ASP A 81 9.62 -5.67 -13.53
N GLN A 82 9.66 -6.61 -14.48
CA GLN A 82 9.91 -8.01 -14.17
C GLN A 82 11.32 -8.27 -13.62
N THR A 83 12.30 -7.45 -14.00
CA THR A 83 13.67 -7.58 -13.49
C THR A 83 13.74 -7.13 -12.03
N HIS A 84 12.99 -6.07 -11.69
CA HIS A 84 12.87 -5.63 -10.30
C HIS A 84 12.18 -6.69 -9.43
N LEU A 85 11.04 -7.24 -9.88
CA LEU A 85 10.35 -8.34 -9.18
C LEU A 85 11.27 -9.56 -8.98
N ALA A 86 12.06 -9.90 -10.00
CA ALA A 86 13.03 -10.98 -9.94
C ALA A 86 14.08 -10.74 -8.85
N SER A 87 14.59 -9.50 -8.74
CA SER A 87 15.53 -9.11 -7.70
C SER A 87 14.95 -9.19 -6.29
N LEU A 88 13.68 -8.80 -6.11
CA LEU A 88 13.01 -8.85 -4.79
C LEU A 88 12.81 -10.28 -4.30
N LEU A 89 12.47 -11.19 -5.23
CA LEU A 89 12.20 -12.60 -4.93
C LEU A 89 13.46 -13.49 -5.00
N GLY A 90 14.62 -12.94 -5.38
CA GLY A 90 15.86 -13.70 -5.52
C GLY A 90 15.81 -14.78 -6.62
N VAL A 91 14.98 -14.58 -7.65
CA VAL A 91 14.81 -15.53 -8.77
C VAL A 91 15.22 -14.91 -10.10
N GLY A 92 15.32 -15.72 -11.16
CA GLY A 92 15.55 -15.20 -12.51
C GLY A 92 14.31 -14.55 -13.13
N ARG A 93 14.49 -13.59 -14.04
CA ARG A 93 13.38 -12.97 -14.81
C ARG A 93 12.49 -13.99 -15.52
N GLN A 94 13.09 -15.05 -16.07
CA GLN A 94 12.32 -16.14 -16.71
C GLN A 94 11.40 -16.85 -15.72
N THR A 95 11.81 -16.99 -14.46
CA THR A 95 10.99 -17.56 -13.38
C THR A 95 9.78 -16.68 -13.10
N ILE A 96 9.96 -15.35 -13.04
CA ILE A 96 8.83 -14.41 -12.92
C ILE A 96 7.84 -14.57 -14.07
N SER A 97 8.33 -14.66 -15.31
CA SER A 97 7.46 -14.90 -16.48
C SER A 97 6.65 -16.20 -16.36
N ARG A 98 7.27 -17.29 -15.89
CA ARG A 98 6.60 -18.57 -15.62
C ARG A 98 5.56 -18.46 -14.50
N TYR A 99 5.89 -17.76 -13.41
CA TYR A 99 4.96 -17.53 -12.30
C TYR A 99 3.76 -16.71 -12.74
N VAL A 100 3.98 -15.61 -13.47
CA VAL A 100 2.90 -14.79 -14.03
C VAL A 100 1.98 -15.63 -14.91
N LYS A 101 2.54 -16.40 -15.85
CA LYS A 101 1.73 -17.29 -16.70
C LYS A 101 0.88 -18.28 -15.88
N TRP A 102 1.49 -18.91 -14.88
CA TRP A 102 0.79 -19.86 -14.01
C TRP A 102 -0.33 -19.18 -13.20
N LEU A 103 -0.11 -17.96 -12.69
CA LEU A 103 -1.13 -17.19 -11.97
C LEU A 103 -2.27 -16.74 -12.89
N GLU A 104 -1.98 -16.39 -14.15
CA GLU A 104 -2.99 -16.13 -15.19
C GLU A 104 -3.83 -17.39 -15.44
N GLU A 105 -3.21 -18.57 -15.56
CA GLU A 105 -3.91 -19.86 -15.73
C GLU A 105 -4.77 -20.24 -14.51
N GLN A 106 -4.36 -19.85 -13.29
CA GLN A 106 -5.21 -20.01 -12.11
C GLN A 106 -6.36 -18.99 -12.04
N GLY A 107 -6.38 -17.96 -12.89
CA GLY A 107 -7.40 -16.91 -12.89
C GLY A 107 -7.32 -15.96 -11.68
N VAL A 108 -6.11 -15.76 -11.12
CA VAL A 108 -5.88 -14.85 -9.98
C VAL A 108 -5.12 -13.58 -10.35
N LEU A 109 -4.57 -13.53 -11.56
CA LEU A 109 -3.78 -12.42 -12.06
C LEU A 109 -4.14 -12.16 -13.52
N VAL A 110 -4.20 -10.89 -13.90
CA VAL A 110 -4.37 -10.45 -15.29
C VAL A 110 -3.19 -9.54 -15.62
N LYS A 111 -2.39 -9.92 -16.63
CA LYS A 111 -1.28 -9.09 -17.09
C LYS A 111 -1.76 -8.20 -18.23
N ILE A 112 -1.71 -6.88 -18.03
CA ILE A 112 -1.98 -5.91 -19.09
C ILE A 112 -0.63 -5.39 -19.61
N PRO A 113 -0.28 -5.60 -20.89
CA PRO A 113 0.92 -5.02 -21.46
C PRO A 113 0.74 -3.51 -21.57
N VAL A 114 1.64 -2.76 -20.93
CA VAL A 114 1.69 -1.30 -21.06
C VAL A 114 2.56 -0.97 -22.27
N ALA A 115 1.99 -0.28 -23.26
CA ALA A 115 2.75 0.21 -24.41
C ALA A 115 3.57 1.45 -24.01
N GLY A 116 4.90 1.34 -24.03
CA GLY A 116 5.83 2.44 -23.74
C GLY A 116 6.94 2.03 -22.77
N LYS A 117 8.08 2.74 -22.79
CA LYS A 117 9.11 2.61 -21.75
C LYS A 117 8.52 3.10 -20.44
N VAL A 118 8.36 2.19 -19.48
CA VAL A 118 8.07 2.56 -18.09
C VAL A 118 9.40 3.04 -17.51
N CYS A 119 9.47 4.33 -17.18
CA CYS A 119 10.67 5.01 -16.69
C CYS A 119 10.96 4.69 -15.23
#